data_AF-K1XWD2-F1
#
_entry.id   AF-K1XWD2-F1
#
_cell.length_a   1.000
_cell.length_b   1.000
_cell.length_c   1.000
_cell.angle_alpha   90.00
_cell.angle_beta   90.00
_cell.angle_gamma   90.00
#
_symmetry.space_group_name_H-M   'P 1'
#
loop_
_entity.id
_entity.type
_entity.pdbx_description
1 polymer ?
#
loop_
_entity_poly.entity_id
_entity_poly.type
_entity_poly.pdbx_seq_one_letter_code
_entity_poly.pdbx_strand_id
1 'polypeptide(L)'
;MSDFFFSNETHFNEVIKNIIADGKEHLHVIADFDRTLTKAFVDGKPRSSLESILEEGWYLWSEYSIQSKKNFDKYYPIEIDPTIPMEEKKAMMLEWRTNQFALMLKTGITRDIIKNTMKSELIIFRQWYEFFFDMLKNNAIPLLVFSASGLWYEAIYHCLQNRNKLFDNIDIISNSFMRDETGKAIAIREPIIHSFNKGETVVHDLPIYKEIKDRKNIILLGDSLGDTHMADGFAYKNIIRIWFLNHDTPEHRKQFQEKFDVIILNDGSMDRINDILKKILQ
;
A
#
# COMPACT_ATOMS: atom_id res chain seq x y z
N MET A 1 -14.67 22.29 5.67
CA MET A 1 -13.52 22.46 4.74
C MET A 1 -13.48 21.22 3.86
N SER A 2 -13.23 21.36 2.56
CA SER A 2 -13.04 20.19 1.69
C SER A 2 -11.85 19.39 2.21
N ASP A 3 -12.01 18.09 2.40
CA ASP A 3 -10.96 17.12 2.74
C ASP A 3 -10.20 16.64 1.49
N PHE A 4 -10.38 17.35 0.37
CA PHE A 4 -9.99 16.90 -0.96
C PHE A 4 -9.56 18.08 -1.83
N PHE A 5 -8.47 17.90 -2.58
CA PHE A 5 -7.86 18.95 -3.42
C PHE A 5 -7.28 18.37 -4.71
N PHE A 6 -7.37 19.14 -5.80
CA PHE A 6 -6.62 18.87 -7.04
C PHE A 6 -5.35 19.72 -7.05
N SER A 7 -4.23 19.16 -7.49
CA SER A 7 -3.02 19.93 -7.75
C SER A 7 -3.17 20.76 -9.04
N ASN A 8 -3.73 20.14 -10.07
CA ASN A 8 -4.09 20.75 -11.35
C ASN A 8 -5.37 20.12 -11.90
N GLU A 9 -6.50 20.77 -11.65
CA GLU A 9 -7.82 20.28 -12.05
C GLU A 9 -7.99 20.18 -13.58
N THR A 10 -7.35 21.05 -14.35
CA THR A 10 -7.40 21.01 -15.82
C THR A 10 -6.71 19.75 -16.34
N HIS A 11 -5.48 19.50 -15.87
CA HIS A 11 -4.73 18.30 -16.24
C HIS A 11 -5.48 17.03 -15.82
N PHE A 12 -5.96 16.98 -14.58
CA PHE A 12 -6.76 15.86 -14.08
C PHE A 12 -7.96 15.55 -14.99
N ASN A 13 -8.72 16.58 -15.38
CA ASN A 13 -9.88 16.40 -16.25
C ASN A 13 -9.53 15.95 -17.67
N GLU A 14 -8.38 16.37 -18.21
CA GLU A 14 -7.87 15.87 -19.49
C GLU A 14 -7.50 14.39 -19.41
N VAL A 15 -6.78 13.99 -18.36
CA VAL A 15 -6.42 12.57 -18.13
C VAL A 15 -7.67 11.72 -17.98
N ILE A 16 -8.67 12.16 -17.21
CA ILE A 16 -9.96 11.46 -17.09
C ILE A 16 -10.64 11.27 -18.44
N LYS A 17 -10.68 12.30 -19.29
CA LYS A 17 -11.27 12.20 -20.63
C LYS A 17 -10.54 11.18 -21.50
N ASN A 18 -9.21 11.15 -21.44
CA ASN A 18 -8.41 10.18 -22.18
C ASN A 18 -8.67 8.75 -21.70
N ILE A 19 -8.77 8.52 -20.39
CA ILE A 19 -9.07 7.20 -19.83
C ILE A 19 -10.46 6.73 -20.27
N ILE A 20 -11.47 7.62 -20.23
CA ILE A 20 -12.83 7.32 -20.70
C ILE A 20 -12.82 6.98 -22.19
N ALA A 21 -12.14 7.78 -23.01
CA ALA A 21 -12.08 7.58 -24.46
C ALA A 21 -11.36 6.28 -24.85
N ASP A 22 -10.36 5.86 -24.07
CA ASP A 22 -9.64 4.61 -24.29
C ASP A 22 -10.47 3.39 -23.89
N GLY A 23 -11.40 3.52 -22.94
CA GLY A 23 -12.25 2.41 -22.47
C GLY A 23 -11.75 1.74 -21.18
N LYS A 24 -12.69 1.19 -20.41
CA LYS A 24 -12.42 0.63 -19.07
C LYS A 24 -11.57 -0.64 -19.10
N GLU A 25 -11.61 -1.38 -20.19
CA GLU A 25 -10.77 -2.54 -20.47
C GLU A 25 -9.28 -2.21 -20.53
N HIS A 26 -8.93 -0.93 -20.72
CA HIS A 26 -7.55 -0.43 -20.69
C HIS A 26 -7.13 0.13 -19.33
N LEU A 27 -8.00 0.10 -18.31
CA LEU A 27 -7.74 0.61 -16.96
C LEU A 27 -7.34 -0.51 -15.99
N HIS A 28 -6.34 -0.25 -15.16
CA HIS A 28 -6.08 -0.99 -13.92
C HIS A 28 -5.77 -0.04 -12.77
N VAL A 29 -5.87 -0.56 -11.55
CA VAL A 29 -5.62 0.20 -10.32
C VAL A 29 -4.43 -0.39 -9.58
N ILE A 30 -3.56 0.49 -9.07
CA ILE A 30 -2.46 0.11 -8.18
C ILE A 30 -2.68 0.86 -6.86
N ALA A 31 -2.69 0.15 -5.74
CA ALA A 31 -2.95 0.75 -4.44
C ALA A 31 -1.95 0.24 -3.41
N ASP A 32 -1.35 1.14 -2.65
CA ASP A 32 -0.78 0.77 -1.37
C ASP A 32 -1.89 0.31 -0.40
N PHE A 33 -1.52 -0.44 0.64
CA PHE A 33 -2.49 -0.98 1.58
C PHE A 33 -2.55 -0.19 2.89
N ASP A 34 -1.42 -0.04 3.59
CA ASP A 34 -1.38 0.55 4.92
C ASP A 34 -1.60 2.05 4.83
N ARG A 35 -2.53 2.60 5.61
CA ARG A 35 -2.84 4.04 5.62
C ARG A 35 -3.34 4.59 4.26
N THR A 36 -3.47 3.73 3.25
CA THR A 36 -4.05 4.01 1.94
C THR A 36 -5.43 3.38 1.84
N LEU A 37 -5.52 2.04 1.81
CA LEU A 37 -6.79 1.33 1.90
C LEU A 37 -7.31 1.27 3.34
N THR A 38 -6.38 1.22 4.30
CA THR A 38 -6.66 1.27 5.74
C THR A 38 -6.52 2.68 6.30
N LYS A 39 -7.11 2.91 7.47
CA LYS A 39 -6.98 4.19 8.19
C LYS A 39 -5.60 4.36 8.79
N ALA A 40 -5.10 5.59 8.79
CA ALA A 40 -3.90 6.01 9.48
C ALA A 40 -4.13 6.26 10.98
N PHE A 41 -5.34 6.64 11.39
CA PHE A 41 -5.69 6.92 12.78
C PHE A 41 -6.91 6.13 13.24
N VAL A 42 -6.84 5.60 14.45
CA VAL A 42 -7.97 4.95 15.13
C VAL A 42 -8.03 5.48 16.55
N ASP A 43 -9.21 5.93 16.97
CA ASP A 43 -9.45 6.56 18.28
C ASP A 43 -8.49 7.73 18.59
N GLY A 44 -8.15 8.51 17.56
CA GLY A 44 -7.25 9.68 17.67
C GLY A 44 -5.78 9.33 17.82
N LYS A 45 -5.40 8.05 17.79
CA LYS A 45 -4.01 7.59 17.82
C LYS A 45 -3.57 7.17 16.42
N PRO A 46 -2.33 7.49 16.02
CA PRO A 46 -1.73 6.87 14.84
C PRO A 46 -1.77 5.36 15.03
N ARG A 47 -2.44 4.65 14.13
CA ARG A 47 -2.35 3.20 14.06
C ARG A 47 -1.20 2.89 13.13
N SER A 48 -0.14 2.30 13.67
CA SER A 48 0.95 1.80 12.85
C SER A 48 0.44 0.65 11.99
N SER A 49 1.20 0.34 10.94
CA SER A 49 1.09 -0.88 10.13
C SER A 49 0.82 -2.13 10.97
N LEU A 50 0.41 -3.23 10.36
CA LEU A 50 0.19 -4.52 11.02
C LEU A 50 1.21 -4.98 12.08
N GLU A 51 2.48 -4.60 11.94
CA GLU A 51 3.48 -4.86 12.97
C GLU A 51 3.02 -4.37 14.36
N SER A 52 2.39 -3.19 14.46
CA SER A 52 1.86 -2.72 15.75
C SER A 52 0.66 -3.52 16.22
N ILE A 53 -0.14 -4.07 15.31
CA ILE A 53 -1.26 -4.95 15.66
C ILE A 53 -0.73 -6.26 16.28
N LEU A 54 0.39 -6.79 15.75
CA LEU A 54 1.04 -7.97 16.31
C LEU A 54 1.73 -7.67 17.66
N GLU A 55 2.30 -6.47 17.82
CA GLU A 55 2.84 -5.98 19.09
C GLU A 55 1.73 -5.82 20.15
N GLU A 56 0.62 -5.17 19.80
CA GLU A 56 -0.54 -4.96 20.68
C GLU A 56 -1.27 -6.26 21.05
N GLY A 57 -1.26 -7.24 20.16
CA GLY A 57 -1.82 -8.58 20.41
C GLY A 57 -0.98 -9.46 21.35
N TRP A 58 0.14 -8.96 21.89
CA TRP A 58 1.08 -9.70 22.75
C TRP A 58 1.72 -10.93 22.07
N TYR A 59 1.64 -11.05 20.75
CA TYR A 59 2.26 -12.15 20.00
C TYR A 59 3.76 -11.94 19.78
N LEU A 60 4.22 -10.70 19.95
CA LEU A 60 5.62 -10.31 19.85
C LEU A 60 6.14 -10.03 21.26
N TRP A 61 7.17 -10.77 21.68
CA TRP A 61 7.76 -10.68 23.02
C TRP A 61 8.24 -9.25 23.34
N SER A 62 8.32 -8.87 24.62
CA SER A 62 8.78 -7.54 25.04
C SER A 62 10.12 -7.11 24.43
N GLU A 63 11.03 -8.07 24.22
CA GLU A 63 12.32 -7.83 23.57
C GLU A 63 12.14 -7.44 22.09
N TYR A 64 11.17 -8.01 21.38
CA TYR A 64 10.86 -7.60 20.01
C TYR A 64 10.47 -6.12 19.98
N SER A 65 9.54 -5.68 20.81
CA SER A 65 9.07 -4.28 20.82
C SER A 65 10.20 -3.30 21.14
N ILE A 66 11.11 -3.65 22.07
CA ILE A 66 12.28 -2.83 22.39
C ILE A 66 13.21 -2.70 21.17
N GLN A 67 13.51 -3.80 20.48
CA GLN A 67 14.41 -3.79 19.33
C GLN A 67 13.76 -3.17 18.08
N SER A 68 12.47 -3.42 17.86
CA SER A 68 11.62 -2.79 16.83
C SER A 68 11.64 -1.27 16.99
N LYS A 69 11.43 -0.77 18.21
CA LYS A 69 11.53 0.66 18.53
C LYS A 69 12.94 1.22 18.25
N LYS A 70 14.01 0.52 18.67
CA LYS A 70 15.39 0.95 18.37
C LYS A 70 15.67 1.03 16.87
N ASN A 71 15.16 0.08 16.09
CA ASN A 71 15.25 0.13 14.63
C ASN A 71 14.50 1.36 14.11
N PHE A 72 13.25 1.58 14.53
CA PHE A 72 12.47 2.74 14.12
C PHE A 72 13.19 4.06 14.42
N ASP A 73 13.67 4.24 15.66
CA ASP A 73 14.36 5.45 16.10
C ASP A 73 15.67 5.70 15.31
N LYS A 74 16.31 4.64 14.79
CA LYS A 74 17.50 4.72 13.92
C LYS A 74 17.16 5.08 12.47
N TYR A 75 16.23 4.35 11.84
CA TYR A 75 16.06 4.40 10.39
C TYR A 75 14.96 5.35 9.92
N TYR A 76 13.92 5.60 10.72
CA TYR A 76 12.83 6.49 10.32
C TYR A 76 13.30 7.93 10.02
N PRO A 77 14.21 8.55 10.83
CA PRO A 77 14.77 9.85 10.48
C PRO A 77 15.48 9.87 9.12
N ILE A 78 16.16 8.76 8.76
CA ILE A 78 16.86 8.59 7.48
C ILE A 78 15.86 8.49 6.32
N GLU A 79 14.76 7.75 6.51
CA GLU A 79 13.70 7.58 5.52
C GLU A 79 13.15 8.94 5.05
N ILE A 80 12.86 9.82 6.02
CA ILE A 80 12.21 11.11 5.76
C ILE A 80 13.18 12.25 5.39
N ASP A 81 14.49 12.09 5.62
CA ASP A 81 15.47 13.17 5.41
C ASP A 81 15.69 13.46 3.91
N PRO A 82 15.27 14.62 3.37
CA PRO A 82 15.39 14.90 1.93
C PRO A 82 16.84 15.11 1.45
N THR A 83 17.81 15.22 2.36
CA THR A 83 19.22 15.50 2.03
C THR A 83 20.04 14.24 1.76
N ILE A 84 19.56 13.08 2.20
CA ILE A 84 20.25 11.80 2.02
C ILE A 84 20.04 11.28 0.58
N PRO A 85 21.11 10.89 -0.14
CA PRO A 85 21.00 10.34 -1.49
C PRO A 85 20.09 9.11 -1.57
N MET A 86 19.33 8.99 -2.66
CA MET A 86 18.36 7.90 -2.83
C MET A 86 18.98 6.50 -2.75
N GLU A 87 20.16 6.29 -3.33
CA GLU A 87 20.86 5.00 -3.29
C GLU A 87 21.25 4.61 -1.85
N GLU A 88 21.69 5.57 -1.05
CA GLU A 88 22.00 5.36 0.37
C GLU A 88 20.72 5.07 1.17
N LYS A 89 19.63 5.82 0.91
CA LYS A 89 18.33 5.53 1.52
C LYS A 89 17.84 4.13 1.22
N LYS A 90 17.93 3.68 -0.04
CA LYS A 90 17.54 2.32 -0.43
C LYS A 90 18.30 1.27 0.37
N ALA A 91 19.63 1.40 0.46
CA ALA A 91 20.46 0.50 1.25
C ALA A 91 20.06 0.49 2.74
N MET A 92 19.82 1.66 3.33
CA MET A 92 19.41 1.78 4.74
C MET A 92 18.01 1.21 5.00
N MET A 93 17.06 1.38 4.08
CA MET A 93 15.71 0.80 4.19
C MET A 93 15.73 -0.71 4.03
N LEU A 94 16.59 -1.25 3.15
CA LEU A 94 16.82 -2.68 3.03
C LEU A 94 17.42 -3.26 4.31
N GLU A 95 18.41 -2.60 4.90
CA GLU A 95 19.00 -2.98 6.19
C GLU A 95 17.94 -2.96 7.30
N TRP A 96 17.11 -1.91 7.37
CA TRP A 96 16.02 -1.81 8.34
C TRP A 96 15.04 -2.98 8.21
N ARG A 97 14.53 -3.25 7.01
CA ARG A 97 13.58 -4.35 6.78
C ARG A 97 14.21 -5.71 7.07
N THR A 98 15.46 -5.91 6.68
CA THR A 98 16.21 -7.15 6.98
C THR A 98 16.30 -7.38 8.49
N ASN A 99 16.67 -6.35 9.25
CA ASN A 99 16.76 -6.42 10.70
C ASN A 99 15.39 -6.68 11.35
N GLN A 100 14.34 -6.00 10.87
CA GLN A 100 12.98 -6.18 11.37
C GLN A 100 12.46 -7.60 11.13
N PHE A 101 12.67 -8.15 9.93
CA PHE A 101 12.27 -9.52 9.62
C PHE A 101 13.10 -10.57 10.36
N ALA A 102 14.39 -10.33 10.58
CA ALA A 102 15.21 -11.20 11.42
C ALA A 102 14.73 -11.22 12.88
N LEU A 103 14.26 -10.10 13.42
CA LEU A 103 13.61 -10.06 14.74
C LEU A 103 12.30 -10.83 14.75
N MET A 104 11.49 -10.68 13.70
CA MET A 104 10.20 -11.38 13.57
C MET A 104 10.38 -12.91 13.49
N LEU A 105 11.39 -13.41 12.78
CA LEU A 105 11.68 -14.85 12.72
C LEU A 105 11.97 -15.45 14.10
N LYS A 106 12.59 -14.68 15.01
CA LYS A 106 12.90 -15.13 16.38
C LYS A 106 11.66 -15.27 17.26
N THR A 107 10.53 -14.65 16.91
CA THR A 107 9.29 -14.76 17.70
C THR A 107 8.56 -16.08 17.45
N GLY A 108 8.92 -16.80 16.38
CA GLY A 108 8.26 -18.04 16.00
C GLY A 108 6.89 -17.84 15.36
N ILE A 109 6.67 -16.71 14.68
CA ILE A 109 5.40 -16.38 14.04
C ILE A 109 4.92 -17.49 13.08
N THR A 110 3.69 -17.96 13.30
CA THR A 110 3.06 -19.03 12.50
C THR A 110 1.93 -18.48 11.63
N ARG A 111 1.46 -19.26 10.65
CA ARG A 111 0.26 -18.94 9.86
C ARG A 111 -0.95 -18.69 10.74
N ASP A 112 -1.15 -19.53 11.76
CA ASP A 112 -2.31 -19.44 12.63
C ASP A 112 -2.31 -18.16 13.47
N ILE A 113 -1.13 -17.70 13.92
CA ILE A 113 -1.00 -16.40 14.58
C ILE A 113 -1.49 -15.31 13.63
N ILE A 114 -0.94 -15.23 12.41
CA ILE A 114 -1.35 -14.20 11.43
C ILE A 114 -2.85 -14.29 11.15
N LYS A 115 -3.36 -15.48 10.81
CA LYS A 115 -4.77 -15.69 10.49
C LYS A 115 -5.69 -15.28 11.65
N ASN A 116 -5.33 -15.60 12.89
CA ASN A 116 -6.13 -15.24 14.06
C ASN A 116 -6.03 -13.74 14.37
N THR A 117 -4.85 -13.13 14.24
CA THR A 117 -4.68 -11.68 14.34
C THR A 117 -5.54 -10.97 13.28
N MET A 118 -5.64 -11.48 12.06
CA MET A 118 -6.44 -10.87 10.98
C MET A 118 -7.96 -11.01 11.17
N LYS A 119 -8.41 -11.84 12.12
CA LYS A 119 -9.82 -11.88 12.53
C LYS A 119 -10.17 -10.76 13.51
N SER A 120 -9.17 -10.18 14.17
CA SER A 120 -9.40 -9.03 15.05
C SER A 120 -9.81 -7.81 14.23
N GLU A 121 -10.65 -6.95 14.80
CA GLU A 121 -11.08 -5.68 14.20
C GLU A 121 -9.97 -4.60 14.22
N LEU A 122 -8.70 -5.03 14.38
CA LEU A 122 -7.56 -4.13 14.51
C LEU A 122 -7.12 -3.55 13.16
N ILE A 123 -7.59 -4.06 12.03
CA ILE A 123 -7.45 -3.38 10.73
C ILE A 123 -8.78 -2.72 10.37
N ILE A 124 -8.78 -1.39 10.33
CA ILE A 124 -9.94 -0.60 9.95
C ILE A 124 -9.70 -0.03 8.57
N PHE A 125 -10.52 -0.41 7.61
CA PHE A 125 -10.52 0.17 6.28
C PHE A 125 -11.11 1.59 6.30
N ARG A 126 -10.73 2.39 5.31
CA ARG A 126 -11.39 3.67 5.07
C ARG A 126 -12.87 3.47 4.76
N GLN A 127 -13.68 4.45 5.13
CA GLN A 127 -15.13 4.38 4.86
C GLN A 127 -15.37 4.22 3.35
N TRP A 128 -16.36 3.39 2.99
CA TRP A 128 -16.76 3.09 1.62
C TRP A 128 -15.75 2.29 0.79
N TYR A 129 -14.80 1.61 1.44
CA TYR A 129 -13.90 0.68 0.75
C TYR A 129 -14.66 -0.47 0.10
N GLU A 130 -15.77 -0.95 0.68
CA GLU A 130 -16.52 -2.08 0.14
C GLU A 130 -16.97 -1.79 -1.29
N PHE A 131 -17.46 -0.58 -1.52
CA PHE A 131 -17.95 -0.12 -2.81
C PHE A 131 -16.81 0.04 -3.83
N PHE A 132 -15.63 0.48 -3.40
CA PHE A 132 -14.42 0.51 -4.23
C PHE A 132 -14.09 -0.89 -4.75
N PHE A 133 -13.93 -1.87 -3.85
CA PHE A 133 -13.60 -3.24 -4.24
C PHE A 133 -14.68 -3.88 -5.13
N ASP A 134 -15.96 -3.70 -4.77
CA ASP A 134 -17.07 -4.28 -5.53
C ASP A 134 -17.19 -3.66 -6.93
N MET A 135 -16.95 -2.36 -7.07
CA MET A 135 -17.01 -1.69 -8.37
C MET A 135 -15.91 -2.17 -9.31
N LEU A 136 -14.67 -2.33 -8.82
CA LEU A 136 -13.57 -2.85 -9.61
C LEU A 136 -13.85 -4.28 -10.08
N LYS A 137 -14.33 -5.14 -9.17
CA LYS A 137 -14.73 -6.51 -9.48
C LYS A 137 -15.83 -6.55 -10.55
N ASN A 138 -16.93 -5.83 -10.32
CA ASN A 138 -18.10 -5.85 -11.20
C ASN A 138 -17.80 -5.32 -12.62
N ASN A 139 -16.73 -4.56 -12.78
CA ASN A 139 -16.26 -4.05 -14.07
C ASN A 139 -15.01 -4.75 -14.61
N ALA A 140 -14.56 -5.84 -13.99
CA ALA A 140 -13.36 -6.58 -14.36
C ALA A 140 -12.12 -5.67 -14.49
N ILE A 141 -11.94 -4.77 -13.52
CA ILE A 141 -10.80 -3.87 -13.42
C ILE A 141 -9.76 -4.51 -12.48
N PRO A 142 -8.56 -4.89 -12.99
CA PRO A 142 -7.49 -5.42 -12.17
C PRO A 142 -7.08 -4.44 -11.07
N LEU A 143 -6.93 -4.95 -9.85
CA LEU A 143 -6.41 -4.25 -8.70
C LEU A 143 -5.12 -4.91 -8.25
N LEU A 144 -4.03 -4.15 -8.27
CA LEU A 144 -2.76 -4.56 -7.71
C LEU A 144 -2.57 -3.89 -6.35
N VAL A 145 -2.69 -4.67 -5.28
CA VAL A 145 -2.37 -4.21 -3.92
C VAL A 145 -0.86 -4.34 -3.71
N PHE A 146 -0.16 -3.22 -3.59
CA PHE A 146 1.30 -3.19 -3.52
C PHE A 146 1.78 -2.56 -2.22
N SER A 147 2.12 -3.42 -1.25
CA SER A 147 2.53 -3.02 0.09
C SER A 147 4.01 -3.34 0.34
N ALA A 148 4.78 -2.31 0.70
CA ALA A 148 6.17 -2.42 1.16
C ALA A 148 6.30 -2.48 2.70
N SER A 149 5.17 -2.37 3.40
CA SER A 149 5.16 -2.29 4.85
C SER A 149 5.39 -3.66 5.47
N GLY A 150 5.40 -3.70 6.81
CA GLY A 150 5.50 -4.91 7.61
C GLY A 150 4.29 -5.85 7.55
N LEU A 151 3.29 -5.50 6.73
CA LEU A 151 2.24 -6.41 6.34
C LEU A 151 2.80 -7.50 5.45
N TRP A 152 2.63 -8.74 5.89
CA TRP A 152 2.94 -9.90 5.09
C TRP A 152 1.87 -10.07 4.01
N TYR A 153 2.23 -10.62 2.86
CA TYR A 153 1.27 -11.10 1.87
C TYR A 153 0.11 -11.86 2.53
N GLU A 154 0.40 -12.77 3.46
CA GLU A 154 -0.60 -13.57 4.18
C GLU A 154 -1.53 -12.72 5.07
N ALA A 155 -1.04 -11.61 5.62
CA ALA A 155 -1.85 -10.72 6.44
C ALA A 155 -2.85 -9.93 5.58
N ILE A 156 -2.39 -9.36 4.46
CA ILE A 156 -3.27 -8.68 3.49
C ILE A 156 -4.28 -9.68 2.92
N TYR A 157 -3.81 -10.87 2.51
CA TYR A 157 -4.62 -11.95 2.01
C TYR A 157 -5.75 -12.31 2.98
N HIS A 158 -5.42 -12.62 4.24
CA HIS A 158 -6.43 -12.99 5.24
C HIS A 158 -7.32 -11.80 5.62
N CYS A 159 -6.81 -10.58 5.61
CA CYS A 159 -7.59 -9.37 5.88
C CYS A 159 -8.70 -9.18 4.84
N LEU A 160 -8.37 -9.30 3.55
CA LEU A 160 -9.31 -9.22 2.43
C LEU A 160 -10.25 -10.44 2.40
N GLN A 161 -9.70 -11.64 2.63
CA GLN A 161 -10.48 -12.89 2.65
C GLN A 161 -11.56 -12.87 3.74
N ASN A 162 -11.21 -12.48 4.97
CA ASN A 162 -12.15 -12.42 6.10
C ASN A 162 -13.28 -11.41 5.87
N ARG A 163 -13.10 -10.44 4.96
CA ARG A 163 -14.09 -9.41 4.59
C ARG A 163 -14.84 -9.74 3.31
N ASN A 164 -14.61 -10.90 2.69
CA ASN A 164 -15.13 -11.28 1.38
C ASN A 164 -14.78 -10.27 0.27
N LYS A 165 -13.58 -9.66 0.36
CA LYS A 165 -13.05 -8.69 -0.61
C LYS A 165 -11.81 -9.18 -1.36
N LEU A 166 -11.41 -10.43 -1.14
CA LEU A 166 -10.39 -11.08 -1.94
C LEU A 166 -11.03 -11.66 -3.20
N PHE A 167 -11.09 -10.85 -4.25
CA PHE A 167 -11.65 -11.23 -5.55
C PHE A 167 -10.57 -11.71 -6.51
N ASP A 168 -11.00 -12.34 -7.60
CA ASP A 168 -10.16 -12.86 -8.68
C ASP A 168 -9.45 -11.77 -9.48
N ASN A 169 -9.99 -10.55 -9.53
CA ASN A 169 -9.34 -9.39 -10.15
C ASN A 169 -8.26 -8.73 -9.28
N ILE A 170 -7.85 -9.34 -8.16
CA ILE A 170 -6.91 -8.76 -7.20
C ILE A 170 -5.66 -9.62 -7.08
N ASP A 171 -4.50 -9.00 -7.27
CA ASP A 171 -3.21 -9.57 -6.89
C ASP A 171 -2.53 -8.71 -5.81
N ILE A 172 -1.73 -9.36 -4.97
CA ILE A 172 -1.04 -8.72 -3.85
C ILE A 172 0.46 -8.88 -4.06
N ILE A 173 1.17 -7.76 -4.13
CA ILE A 173 2.63 -7.68 -4.04
C ILE A 173 2.98 -7.22 -2.63
N SER A 174 3.64 -8.10 -1.88
CA SER A 174 4.16 -7.75 -0.56
C SER A 174 5.23 -8.73 -0.10
N ASN A 175 5.92 -8.38 0.98
CA ASN A 175 6.89 -9.24 1.64
C ASN A 175 6.21 -10.53 2.15
N SER A 176 6.92 -11.65 2.10
CA SER A 176 6.37 -12.94 2.54
C SER A 176 7.44 -13.84 3.11
N PHE A 177 7.05 -14.69 4.06
CA PHE A 177 7.97 -15.67 4.66
C PHE A 177 7.97 -16.99 3.89
N MET A 178 9.14 -17.62 3.83
CA MET A 178 9.26 -19.07 3.71
C MET A 178 8.83 -19.70 5.03
N ARG A 179 8.07 -20.78 4.94
CA ARG A 179 7.51 -21.48 6.10
C ARG A 179 7.88 -22.95 6.07
N ASP A 180 8.04 -23.54 7.24
CA ASP A 180 8.16 -24.99 7.40
C ASP A 180 6.79 -25.69 7.32
N GLU A 181 6.81 -27.02 7.46
CA GLU A 181 5.61 -27.88 7.43
C GLU A 181 4.61 -27.55 8.55
N THR A 182 5.09 -27.01 9.68
CA THR A 182 4.25 -26.59 10.80
C THR A 182 3.66 -25.19 10.59
N GLY A 183 4.03 -24.52 9.50
CA GLY A 183 3.59 -23.16 9.19
C GLY A 183 4.35 -22.08 9.95
N LYS A 184 5.46 -22.40 10.61
CA LYS A 184 6.34 -21.43 11.27
C LYS A 184 7.23 -20.74 10.23
N ALA A 185 7.42 -19.43 10.36
CA ALA A 185 8.31 -18.66 9.50
C ALA A 185 9.77 -19.03 9.77
N ILE A 186 10.53 -19.33 8.70
CA ILE A 186 11.94 -19.75 8.79
C ILE A 186 12.91 -18.82 8.05
N ALA A 187 12.44 -18.10 7.03
CA ALA A 187 13.23 -17.11 6.29
C ALA A 187 12.31 -16.11 5.60
N ILE A 188 12.78 -14.89 5.35
CA ILE A 188 12.12 -13.92 4.47
C ILE A 188 12.35 -14.32 3.00
N ARG A 189 11.34 -14.19 2.13
CA ARG A 189 11.53 -14.36 0.69
C ARG A 189 12.17 -13.12 0.09
N GLU A 190 13.11 -13.34 -0.81
CA GLU A 190 13.72 -12.28 -1.61
C GLU A 190 12.99 -12.11 -2.96
N PRO A 191 13.01 -10.90 -3.55
CA PRO A 191 13.59 -9.67 -3.00
C PRO A 191 12.72 -9.05 -1.89
N ILE A 192 13.38 -8.38 -0.94
CA ILE A 192 12.69 -7.61 0.12
C ILE A 192 12.16 -6.30 -0.47
N ILE A 193 10.88 -6.04 -0.28
CA ILE A 193 10.23 -4.79 -0.67
C ILE A 193 10.30 -3.81 0.50
N HIS A 194 10.73 -2.58 0.24
CA HIS A 194 10.76 -1.46 1.17
C HIS A 194 10.27 -0.18 0.48
N SER A 195 10.19 0.93 1.23
CA SER A 195 9.52 2.16 0.79
C SER A 195 10.08 2.79 -0.50
N PHE A 196 11.28 2.42 -0.95
CA PHE A 196 11.97 3.05 -2.09
C PHE A 196 12.33 2.09 -3.24
N ASN A 197 11.90 0.83 -3.20
CA ASN A 197 12.15 -0.13 -4.28
C ASN A 197 10.85 -0.76 -4.85
N LYS A 198 9.68 -0.17 -4.56
CA LYS A 198 8.41 -0.62 -5.14
C LYS A 198 8.46 -0.62 -6.68
N GLY A 199 9.12 0.35 -7.29
CA GLY A 199 9.30 0.40 -8.75
C GLY A 199 10.24 -0.66 -9.34
N GLU A 200 11.07 -1.30 -8.51
CA GLU A 200 12.07 -2.29 -8.95
C GLU A 200 11.55 -3.73 -8.89
N THR A 201 10.35 -3.94 -8.34
CA THR A 201 9.78 -5.28 -8.17
C THR A 201 9.38 -5.86 -9.52
N VAL A 202 9.70 -7.15 -9.74
CA VAL A 202 9.43 -7.83 -11.01
C VAL A 202 7.94 -8.16 -11.12
N VAL A 203 7.17 -7.21 -11.62
CA VAL A 203 5.73 -7.38 -11.87
C VAL A 203 5.47 -8.47 -12.92
N HIS A 204 6.41 -8.70 -13.83
CA HIS A 204 6.30 -9.68 -14.92
C HIS A 204 6.01 -11.11 -14.46
N ASP A 205 6.41 -11.46 -13.24
CA ASP A 205 6.25 -12.80 -12.68
C ASP A 205 4.88 -13.01 -12.00
N LEU A 206 4.07 -11.96 -11.87
CA LEU A 206 2.77 -12.02 -11.22
C LEU A 206 1.70 -12.58 -12.15
N PRO A 207 0.75 -13.39 -11.64
CA PRO A 207 -0.39 -13.89 -12.42
C PRO A 207 -1.14 -12.79 -13.17
N ILE A 208 -1.44 -11.67 -12.50
CA ILE A 208 -2.18 -10.53 -13.05
C ILE A 208 -1.43 -9.80 -14.17
N TYR A 209 -0.11 -10.01 -14.33
CA TYR A 209 0.70 -9.28 -15.31
C TYR A 209 0.14 -9.41 -16.73
N LYS A 210 -0.33 -10.61 -17.09
CA LYS A 210 -0.93 -10.87 -18.41
C LYS A 210 -2.19 -10.05 -18.66
N GLU A 211 -2.92 -9.70 -17.61
CA GLU A 211 -4.16 -8.92 -17.67
C GLU A 211 -3.92 -7.42 -17.69
N ILE A 212 -2.81 -6.94 -17.12
CA ILE A 212 -2.50 -5.50 -16.98
C ILE A 212 -1.45 -4.99 -17.96
N LYS A 213 -0.64 -5.85 -18.58
CA LYS A 213 0.44 -5.42 -19.50
C LYS A 213 -0.03 -4.52 -20.64
N ASP A 214 -1.26 -4.72 -21.12
CA ASP A 214 -1.86 -3.97 -22.24
C ASP A 214 -2.82 -2.86 -21.76
N ARG A 215 -3.04 -2.75 -20.44
CA ARG A 215 -3.89 -1.75 -19.81
C ARG A 215 -3.08 -0.49 -19.51
N LYS A 216 -3.11 0.49 -20.41
CA LYS A 216 -2.25 1.68 -20.36
C LYS A 216 -2.82 2.83 -19.51
N ASN A 217 -3.95 2.64 -18.85
CA ASN A 217 -4.54 3.63 -17.95
C ASN A 217 -4.38 3.16 -16.50
N ILE A 218 -3.85 4.03 -15.64
CA ILE A 218 -3.56 3.72 -14.24
C ILE A 218 -4.26 4.70 -13.30
N ILE A 219 -4.91 4.19 -12.27
CA ILE A 219 -5.20 4.95 -11.04
C ILE A 219 -4.27 4.41 -9.96
N LEU A 220 -3.47 5.30 -9.38
CA LEU A 220 -2.50 4.97 -8.33
C LEU A 220 -2.94 5.60 -7.01
N LEU A 221 -3.08 4.79 -5.97
CA LEU A 221 -3.43 5.22 -4.62
C LEU A 221 -2.24 4.98 -3.68
N GLY A 222 -1.82 6.00 -2.92
CA GLY A 222 -0.75 5.87 -1.93
C GLY A 222 -0.82 6.90 -0.81
N ASP A 223 -0.04 6.68 0.24
CA ASP A 223 0.08 7.60 1.38
C ASP A 223 1.49 8.16 1.56
N SER A 224 2.45 7.64 0.79
CA SER A 224 3.86 8.01 0.86
C SER A 224 4.40 8.45 -0.50
N LEU A 225 5.54 9.15 -0.49
CA LEU A 225 6.25 9.48 -1.72
C LEU A 225 6.74 8.23 -2.47
N GLY A 226 7.09 7.17 -1.73
CA GLY A 226 7.53 5.90 -2.28
C GLY A 226 6.49 5.26 -3.20
N ASP A 227 5.22 5.51 -2.93
CA ASP A 227 4.10 4.97 -3.70
C ASP A 227 4.04 5.52 -5.12
N THR A 228 4.61 6.70 -5.38
CA THR A 228 4.65 7.28 -6.73
C THR A 228 5.42 6.40 -7.71
N HIS A 229 6.32 5.54 -7.20
CA HIS A 229 7.14 4.60 -7.96
C HIS A 229 6.49 3.24 -8.20
N MET A 230 5.31 2.96 -7.64
CA MET A 230 4.62 1.68 -7.86
C MET A 230 4.25 1.43 -9.33
N ALA A 231 4.16 2.49 -10.13
CA ALA A 231 3.89 2.41 -11.57
C ALA A 231 5.16 2.31 -12.44
N ASP A 232 6.38 2.40 -11.89
CA ASP A 232 7.61 2.50 -12.69
C ASP A 232 7.90 1.22 -13.51
N GLY A 233 7.45 0.06 -13.01
CA GLY A 233 7.52 -1.22 -13.73
C GLY A 233 6.48 -1.37 -14.85
N PHE A 234 5.62 -0.36 -15.08
CA PHE A 234 4.51 -0.41 -16.03
C PHE A 234 4.69 0.59 -17.14
N ALA A 235 4.54 0.13 -18.39
CA ALA A 235 4.30 1.06 -19.48
C ALA A 235 2.85 1.56 -19.41
N TYR A 236 2.65 2.86 -19.22
CA TYR A 236 1.34 3.51 -19.18
C TYR A 236 1.27 4.73 -20.11
N LYS A 237 0.05 5.07 -20.55
CA LYS A 237 -0.30 6.24 -21.38
C LYS A 237 -0.90 7.34 -20.50
N ASN A 238 -1.82 6.99 -19.61
CA ASN A 238 -2.50 7.90 -18.70
C ASN A 238 -2.34 7.40 -17.26
N ILE A 239 -2.08 8.31 -16.33
CA ILE A 239 -2.00 7.97 -14.90
C ILE A 239 -2.61 9.08 -14.06
N ILE A 240 -3.39 8.68 -13.05
CA ILE A 240 -3.91 9.56 -12.00
C ILE A 240 -3.32 9.10 -10.68
N ARG A 241 -2.58 9.98 -10.00
CA ARG A 241 -1.98 9.73 -8.69
C ARG A 241 -2.78 10.41 -7.60
N ILE A 242 -3.27 9.62 -6.65
CA ILE A 242 -4.08 10.05 -5.52
C ILE A 242 -3.30 9.82 -4.23
N TRP A 243 -3.06 10.89 -3.49
CA TRP A 243 -2.35 10.86 -2.21
C TRP A 243 -3.33 10.97 -1.03
N PHE A 244 -3.32 9.99 -0.15
CA PHE A 244 -3.79 10.14 1.22
C PHE A 244 -2.77 10.87 2.09
N LEU A 245 -2.90 12.19 2.20
CA LEU A 245 -2.02 13.01 3.03
C LEU A 245 -2.40 12.89 4.51
N ASN A 246 -1.94 11.82 5.14
CA ASN A 246 -2.27 11.49 6.53
C ASN A 246 -1.60 12.42 7.56
N HIS A 247 -0.47 13.02 7.20
CA HIS A 247 0.24 13.99 8.01
C HIS A 247 0.56 15.23 7.18
N ASP A 248 -0.09 16.33 7.50
CA ASP A 248 -0.04 17.54 6.71
C ASP A 248 1.10 18.47 7.20
N THR A 249 2.23 18.45 6.50
CA THR A 249 3.37 19.34 6.73
C THR A 249 3.57 20.28 5.54
N PRO A 250 4.16 21.49 5.73
CA PRO A 250 4.48 22.39 4.61
C PRO A 250 5.30 21.72 3.50
N GLU A 251 6.23 20.84 3.87
CA GLU A 251 7.08 20.09 2.95
C GLU A 251 6.26 19.10 2.11
N HIS A 252 5.32 18.36 2.73
CA HIS A 252 4.44 17.43 2.01
C HIS A 252 3.51 18.18 1.05
N ARG A 253 2.99 19.36 1.43
CA ARG A 253 2.16 20.17 0.52
C ARG A 253 2.91 20.60 -0.73
N LYS A 254 4.21 20.93 -0.62
CA LYS A 254 5.04 21.28 -1.78
C LYS A 254 5.23 20.05 -2.69
N GLN A 255 5.58 18.91 -2.09
CA GLN A 255 5.78 17.66 -2.84
C GLN A 255 4.50 17.19 -3.55
N PHE A 256 3.33 17.43 -2.94
CA PHE A 256 2.04 17.16 -3.55
C PHE A 256 1.86 17.88 -4.89
N GLN A 257 2.10 19.19 -4.91
CA GLN A 257 1.90 20.01 -6.11
C GLN A 257 2.72 19.50 -7.31
N GLU A 258 3.82 18.82 -7.04
CA GLU A 258 4.75 18.33 -8.05
C GLU A 258 4.50 16.89 -8.49
N LYS A 259 3.93 16.02 -7.63
CA LYS A 259 3.96 14.56 -7.82
C LYS A 259 2.60 13.87 -7.85
N PHE A 260 1.53 14.51 -7.39
CA PHE A 260 0.21 13.90 -7.32
C PHE A 260 -0.85 14.80 -7.94
N ASP A 261 -1.90 14.19 -8.47
CA ASP A 261 -3.00 14.89 -9.13
C ASP A 261 -4.10 15.29 -8.12
N VAL A 262 -4.25 14.45 -7.09
CA VAL A 262 -5.35 14.49 -6.13
C VAL A 262 -4.82 14.26 -4.71
N ILE A 263 -5.29 15.05 -3.74
CA ILE A 263 -5.13 14.81 -2.30
C ILE A 263 -6.46 14.42 -1.69
N ILE A 264 -6.39 13.48 -0.76
CA ILE A 264 -7.36 13.23 0.29
C ILE A 264 -6.65 13.47 1.64
N LEU A 265 -7.15 14.40 2.45
CA LEU A 265 -6.54 14.75 3.73
C LEU A 265 -6.89 13.74 4.83
N ASN A 266 -5.92 13.41 5.66
CA ASN A 266 -6.08 12.57 6.85
C ASN A 266 -6.76 11.21 6.51
N ASP A 267 -7.65 10.75 7.39
CA ASP A 267 -8.49 9.57 7.19
C ASP A 267 -9.73 9.80 6.31
N GLY A 268 -9.64 10.70 5.32
CA GLY A 268 -10.70 10.90 4.33
C GLY A 268 -11.17 9.58 3.68
N SER A 269 -12.46 9.52 3.35
CA SER A 269 -13.11 8.30 2.86
C SER A 269 -12.70 7.94 1.43
N MET A 270 -13.13 6.76 0.96
CA MET A 270 -13.00 6.35 -0.44
C MET A 270 -14.01 7.05 -1.36
N ASP A 271 -14.87 7.94 -0.87
CA ASP A 271 -15.98 8.53 -1.65
C ASP A 271 -15.49 9.20 -2.94
N ARG A 272 -14.40 9.97 -2.85
CA ARG A 272 -13.87 10.68 -4.02
C ARG A 272 -13.28 9.74 -5.06
N ILE A 273 -12.58 8.70 -4.62
CA ILE A 273 -12.07 7.66 -5.53
C ILE A 273 -13.24 6.92 -6.19
N ASN A 274 -14.29 6.63 -5.42
CA ASN A 274 -15.52 6.01 -5.92
C ASN A 274 -16.23 6.90 -6.95
N ASP A 275 -16.30 8.22 -6.74
CA ASP A 275 -16.88 9.16 -7.70
C ASP A 275 -16.07 9.23 -9.00
N ILE A 276 -14.74 9.22 -8.88
CA ILE A 276 -13.82 9.18 -10.03
C ILE A 276 -14.04 7.89 -10.84
N LEU A 277 -14.06 6.73 -10.16
CA LEU A 277 -14.30 5.45 -10.82
C LEU A 277 -15.67 5.39 -11.48
N LYS A 278 -16.75 5.86 -10.81
CA LYS A 278 -18.08 5.94 -11.43
C LYS A 278 -18.07 6.76 -12.71
N LYS A 279 -17.33 7.87 -12.75
CA LYS A 279 -17.23 8.72 -13.94
C LYS A 279 -16.49 8.01 -15.08
N ILE A 280 -15.45 7.23 -14.76
CA ILE A 280 -14.65 6.50 -15.76
C ILE A 280 -15.38 5.28 -16.31
N LEU A 281 -16.16 4.59 -15.46
CA LEU A 281 -16.77 3.30 -15.78
C LEU A 281 -18.18 3.38 -16.39
N GLN A 282 -18.70 4.60 -16.61
CA GLN A 282 -19.92 4.85 -17.38
C GLN A 282 -19.71 4.52 -18.86
#